data_AF-A0A831XCE8-F1
#
_entry.id   AF-A0A831XCE8-F1
#
_cell.length_a   1.000
_cell.length_b   1.000
_cell.length_c   1.000
_cell.angle_alpha   90.00
_cell.angle_beta   90.00
_cell.angle_gamma   90.00
#
_symmetry.space_group_name_H-M   'P 1'
#
loop_
_entity.id
_entity.type
_entity.pdbx_description
1 polymer ?
#
loop_
_entity_poly.entity_id
_entity_poly.type
_entity_poly.pdbx_seq_one_letter_code
_entity_poly.pdbx_strand_id
1 'polypeptide(L)'
;TTLYDDGNDIIFPAAGATGNGVFNEATSRNKAGGEKVWVIGVDKDQSIEFGDDVTLTSMVKRVDEAVKMVSQQVVDGTFAGGKTTVLGLKDNGVGLPETSKANVSEEILAKVEEFKKQIIDGTITVPAE
;
A
#
# COMPACT_ATOMS: atom_id res chain seq x y z
N THR A 1 -5.95 18.50 -17.47
CA THR A 1 -4.63 18.67 -16.84
C THR A 1 -4.27 17.38 -16.13
N THR A 2 -2.99 17.10 -15.88
CA THR A 2 -2.58 15.90 -15.13
C THR A 2 -2.58 16.21 -13.62
N LEU A 3 -2.70 15.19 -12.76
CA LEU A 3 -2.89 15.39 -11.31
C LEU A 3 -1.83 16.29 -10.67
N TYR A 4 -0.54 16.12 -10.98
CA TYR A 4 0.51 16.99 -10.44
C TYR A 4 0.46 18.42 -11.02
N ASP A 5 -0.01 18.60 -12.25
CA ASP A 5 -0.19 19.95 -12.84
C ASP A 5 -1.34 20.71 -12.17
N ASP A 6 -2.31 19.98 -11.60
CA ASP A 6 -3.40 20.54 -10.80
C ASP A 6 -2.97 20.90 -9.36
N GLY A 7 -1.68 20.75 -9.02
CA GLY A 7 -1.12 21.11 -7.72
C GLY A 7 -1.27 20.06 -6.63
N ASN A 8 -1.66 18.83 -6.98
CA ASN A 8 -1.60 17.71 -6.02
C ASN A 8 -0.13 17.38 -5.74
N ASP A 9 0.22 17.12 -4.49
CA ASP A 9 1.58 16.81 -4.04
C ASP A 9 1.78 15.31 -3.74
N ILE A 10 0.71 14.56 -3.48
CA ILE A 10 0.73 13.13 -3.19
C ILE A 10 -0.24 12.39 -4.11
N ILE A 11 0.22 11.33 -4.79
CA ILE A 11 -0.64 10.45 -5.61
C ILE A 11 -0.58 9.01 -5.09
N PHE A 12 -1.74 8.37 -4.99
CA PHE A 12 -1.89 6.94 -4.68
C PHE A 12 -2.34 6.14 -5.91
N PRO A 13 -1.42 5.68 -6.78
CA PRO A 13 -1.77 4.95 -7.99
C PRO A 13 -2.03 3.46 -7.72
N ALA A 14 -3.29 3.09 -7.45
CA ALA A 14 -3.73 1.70 -7.38
C ALA A 14 -3.81 1.04 -8.78
N ALA A 15 -2.69 0.99 -9.51
CA ALA A 15 -2.63 0.72 -10.94
C ALA A 15 -1.58 -0.32 -11.35
N GLY A 16 -1.06 -1.13 -10.41
CA GLY A 16 -0.04 -2.14 -10.69
C GLY A 16 1.16 -1.55 -11.44
N ALA A 17 1.63 -2.24 -12.49
CA ALA A 17 2.80 -1.80 -13.28
C ALA A 17 2.59 -0.45 -13.99
N THR A 18 1.34 -0.04 -14.28
CA THR A 18 1.07 1.31 -14.81
C THR A 18 1.45 2.38 -13.77
N GLY A 19 1.33 2.07 -12.48
CA GLY A 19 1.77 2.93 -11.37
C GLY A 19 3.27 3.25 -11.39
N ASN A 20 4.11 2.41 -12.01
CA ASN A 20 5.53 2.69 -12.19
C ASN A 20 5.77 3.99 -12.99
N GLY A 21 4.86 4.32 -13.91
CA GLY A 21 4.90 5.59 -14.63
C GLY A 21 4.70 6.80 -13.70
N VAL A 22 3.89 6.66 -12.66
CA VAL A 22 3.65 7.72 -11.66
C VAL A 22 4.89 7.94 -10.79
N PHE A 23 5.58 6.86 -10.40
CA PHE A 23 6.88 6.97 -9.72
C PHE A 23 7.95 7.64 -10.60
N ASN A 24 8.01 7.27 -11.88
CA ASN A 24 8.94 7.89 -12.83
C ASN A 24 8.67 9.40 -13.01
N GLU A 25 7.40 9.78 -13.12
CA GLU A 25 6.98 11.17 -13.22
C GLU A 25 7.34 11.95 -11.95
N ALA A 26 6.97 11.45 -10.78
CA ALA A 26 7.27 12.09 -9.50
C ALA A 26 8.79 12.24 -9.28
N THR A 27 9.56 11.21 -9.63
CA THR A 27 11.03 11.26 -9.59
C THR A 27 11.58 12.32 -10.53
N SER A 28 11.02 12.44 -11.73
CA SER A 28 11.46 13.42 -12.72
C SER A 28 11.17 14.85 -12.26
N ARG A 29 9.99 15.11 -11.68
CA ARG A 29 9.65 16.42 -11.06
C ARG A 29 10.57 16.76 -9.91
N ASN A 30 10.79 15.81 -8.99
CA ASN A 30 11.70 16.00 -7.86
C ASN A 30 13.14 16.31 -8.30
N LYS A 31 13.61 15.74 -9.42
CA LYS A 31 14.93 16.04 -10.00
C LYS A 31 15.00 17.38 -10.73
N ALA A 32 13.91 17.79 -11.38
CA ALA A 32 13.85 19.05 -12.12
C ALA A 32 13.95 20.29 -11.23
N GLY A 33 13.70 20.13 -9.92
CA GLY A 33 13.67 21.22 -8.95
C GLY A 33 12.31 21.91 -9.01
N GLY A 34 11.60 21.88 -7.89
CA GLY A 34 10.23 22.36 -7.76
C GLY A 34 9.65 21.94 -6.41
N GLU A 35 8.33 22.03 -6.27
CA GLU A 35 7.63 21.48 -5.12
C GLU A 35 7.83 19.96 -5.06
N LYS A 36 8.12 19.45 -3.86
CA LYS A 36 8.33 18.03 -3.62
C LYS A 36 7.02 17.30 -3.85
N VAL A 37 7.05 16.28 -4.69
CA VAL A 37 5.91 15.38 -4.91
C VAL A 37 6.23 13.95 -4.45
N TRP A 38 5.19 13.22 -4.08
CA TRP A 38 5.27 11.91 -3.45
C TRP A 38 4.30 10.91 -4.07
N VAL A 39 4.66 9.63 -3.95
CA VAL A 39 3.80 8.52 -4.36
C VAL A 39 3.56 7.57 -3.19
N ILE A 40 2.32 7.13 -3.01
CA ILE A 40 1.96 5.99 -2.15
C ILE A 40 1.92 4.74 -3.03
N GLY A 41 2.80 3.77 -2.78
CA GLY A 41 2.84 2.52 -3.55
C GLY A 41 1.68 1.55 -3.26
N VAL A 42 1.56 0.49 -4.05
CA VAL A 42 0.62 -0.62 -3.86
C VAL A 42 1.28 -1.99 -3.98
N ASP A 43 0.59 -2.99 -3.43
CA ASP A 43 0.87 -4.43 -3.47
C ASP A 43 2.12 -4.86 -2.69
N LYS A 44 3.24 -4.18 -2.88
CA LYS A 44 4.53 -4.43 -2.22
C LYS A 44 5.08 -3.15 -1.61
N ASP A 45 6.16 -3.30 -0.85
CA ASP A 45 6.98 -2.16 -0.46
C ASP A 45 7.73 -1.62 -1.68
N GLN A 46 7.20 -0.55 -2.28
CA GLN A 46 7.76 0.04 -3.49
C GLN A 46 8.94 0.98 -3.22
N SER A 47 9.25 1.29 -1.95
CA SER A 47 10.46 2.06 -1.62
C SER A 47 11.74 1.27 -1.94
N ILE A 48 11.65 -0.07 -1.91
CA ILE A 48 12.73 -0.97 -2.34
C ILE A 48 13.07 -0.82 -3.82
N GLU A 49 12.08 -0.48 -4.67
CA GLU A 49 12.27 -0.35 -6.12
C GLU A 49 12.54 1.10 -6.55
N PHE A 50 11.82 2.05 -5.98
CA PHE A 50 11.85 3.47 -6.40
C PHE A 50 12.63 4.38 -5.46
N GLY A 51 13.04 3.87 -4.30
CA GLY A 51 13.75 4.62 -3.27
C GLY A 51 12.82 5.43 -2.36
N ASP A 52 13.35 5.75 -1.19
CA ASP A 52 12.64 6.54 -0.18
C ASP A 52 12.48 8.01 -0.62
N ASP A 53 13.30 8.50 -1.55
CA ASP A 53 13.24 9.88 -2.03
C ASP A 53 11.92 10.24 -2.73
N VAL A 54 11.13 9.27 -3.20
CA VAL A 54 9.85 9.54 -3.90
C VAL A 54 8.68 8.78 -3.29
N THR A 55 8.96 7.72 -2.52
CA THR A 55 7.95 6.83 -1.94
C THR A 55 7.58 7.32 -0.55
N LEU A 56 6.38 7.85 -0.36
CA LEU A 56 5.92 8.26 0.97
C LEU A 56 5.66 7.05 1.88
N THR A 57 4.96 6.04 1.35
CA THR A 57 4.69 4.74 1.97
C THR A 57 4.14 3.81 0.88
N SER A 58 3.68 2.60 1.23
CA SER A 58 2.95 1.72 0.33
C SER A 58 1.78 1.03 1.04
N MET A 59 0.68 0.83 0.34
CA MET A 59 -0.37 -0.10 0.75
C MET A 59 0.03 -1.51 0.30
N VAL A 60 0.66 -2.24 1.21
CA VAL A 60 1.11 -3.63 0.97
C VAL A 60 -0.11 -4.55 0.99
N LYS A 61 -0.17 -5.46 0.02
CA LYS A 61 -1.19 -6.50 -0.09
C LYS A 61 -0.52 -7.86 -0.26
N ARG A 62 -0.68 -8.74 0.73
CA ARG A 62 0.00 -10.03 0.82
C ARG A 62 -0.63 -11.11 -0.06
N VAL A 63 -0.70 -10.85 -1.37
CA VAL A 63 -1.13 -11.84 -2.37
C VAL A 63 -0.18 -13.04 -2.39
N ASP A 64 1.10 -12.82 -2.10
CA ASP A 64 2.11 -13.86 -1.91
C ASP A 64 1.71 -14.87 -0.81
N GLU A 65 1.32 -14.38 0.37
CA GLU A 65 0.87 -15.25 1.47
C GLU A 65 -0.47 -15.91 1.15
N ALA A 66 -1.37 -15.22 0.45
CA ALA A 66 -2.63 -15.80 0.02
C ALA A 66 -2.42 -17.00 -0.92
N VAL A 67 -1.54 -16.86 -1.92
CA VAL A 67 -1.20 -17.93 -2.86
C VAL A 67 -0.50 -19.08 -2.12
N LYS A 68 0.45 -18.77 -1.23
CA LYS A 68 1.13 -19.78 -0.41
C LYS A 68 0.15 -20.58 0.45
N MET A 69 -0.76 -19.90 1.15
CA MET A 69 -1.80 -20.52 1.98
C MET A 69 -2.65 -21.49 1.17
N VAL A 70 -3.21 -21.05 0.04
CA VAL A 70 -4.07 -21.89 -0.80
C VAL A 70 -3.30 -23.06 -1.39
N SER A 71 -2.06 -22.83 -1.84
CA SER A 71 -1.19 -23.89 -2.38
C SER A 71 -0.91 -24.96 -1.34
N GLN A 72 -0.64 -24.54 -0.09
CA GLN A 72 -0.43 -25.46 1.02
C GLN A 72 -1.70 -26.28 1.33
N GLN A 73 -2.88 -25.66 1.32
CA GLN A 73 -4.14 -26.39 1.52
C GLN A 73 -4.39 -27.45 0.45
N VAL A 74 -4.00 -27.20 -0.81
CA VAL A 74 -4.09 -28.18 -1.90
C VAL A 74 -3.14 -29.35 -1.64
N VAL A 75 -1.88 -29.07 -1.30
CA VAL A 75 -0.88 -30.09 -0.97
C VAL A 75 -1.33 -30.96 0.20
N ASP A 76 -1.91 -30.34 1.23
CA ASP A 76 -2.37 -31.04 2.44
C ASP A 76 -3.73 -31.75 2.25
N GLY A 77 -4.35 -31.62 1.08
CA GLY A 77 -5.68 -32.18 0.80
C GLY A 77 -6.81 -31.52 1.59
N THR A 78 -6.58 -30.32 2.15
CA THR A 78 -7.55 -29.56 2.96
C THR A 78 -8.22 -28.42 2.19
N PHE A 79 -7.90 -28.25 0.90
CA PHE A 79 -8.47 -27.20 0.07
C PHE A 79 -10.01 -27.29 0.00
N ALA A 80 -10.67 -26.23 0.45
CA ALA A 80 -12.12 -26.12 0.46
C ALA A 80 -12.60 -25.22 -0.69
N GLY A 81 -12.75 -25.82 -1.88
CA GLY A 81 -13.26 -25.13 -3.07
C GLY A 81 -14.67 -24.54 -2.85
N GLY A 82 -14.98 -23.45 -3.57
CA GLY A 82 -16.28 -22.76 -3.48
C GLY A 82 -16.44 -21.85 -2.25
N LYS A 83 -15.38 -21.68 -1.45
CA LYS A 83 -15.37 -20.73 -0.32
C LYS A 83 -14.59 -19.46 -0.66
N THR A 84 -15.03 -18.35 -0.09
CA THR A 84 -14.30 -17.08 -0.11
C THR A 84 -13.52 -16.93 1.20
N THR A 85 -12.21 -16.73 1.08
CA THR A 85 -11.35 -16.35 2.20
C THR A 85 -11.04 -14.87 2.08
N VAL A 86 -11.28 -14.11 3.15
CA VAL A 86 -10.96 -12.68 3.23
C VAL A 86 -9.71 -12.52 4.11
N LEU A 87 -8.71 -11.82 3.58
CA LEU A 87 -7.48 -11.47 4.30
C LEU A 87 -7.42 -9.94 4.43
N GLY A 88 -7.80 -9.43 5.60
CA GLY A 88 -7.86 -8.00 5.88
C GLY A 88 -6.73 -7.53 6.80
N LEU A 89 -6.91 -6.34 7.40
CA LEU A 89 -5.99 -5.78 8.40
C LEU A 89 -5.79 -6.71 9.60
N LYS A 90 -6.84 -7.41 10.05
CA LYS A 90 -6.79 -8.36 11.17
C LYS A 90 -5.92 -9.60 10.87
N ASP A 91 -5.83 -9.97 9.59
CA ASP A 91 -5.12 -11.16 9.12
C ASP A 91 -3.70 -10.82 8.64
N ASN A 92 -3.27 -9.55 8.78
CA ASN A 92 -2.08 -9.00 8.15
C ASN A 92 -2.04 -9.21 6.63
N GLY A 93 -3.21 -9.34 5.99
CA GLY A 93 -3.35 -9.48 4.54
C GLY A 93 -3.11 -8.18 3.79
N VAL A 94 -3.33 -7.05 4.46
CA VAL A 94 -3.01 -5.69 3.98
C VAL A 94 -2.40 -4.87 5.10
N GLY A 95 -1.60 -3.85 4.76
CA GLY A 95 -0.98 -2.96 5.75
C GLY A 95 0.05 -1.99 5.15
N LEU A 96 0.83 -1.35 6.02
CA LEU A 96 1.96 -0.49 5.64
C LEU A 96 3.27 -1.25 5.88
N PRO A 97 4.33 -0.99 5.09
CA PRO A 97 5.65 -1.56 5.34
C PRO A 97 6.38 -0.82 6.46
N GLU A 98 7.31 -1.50 7.13
CA GLU A 98 8.19 -0.91 8.16
C GLU A 98 9.04 0.26 7.65
N THR A 99 9.35 0.27 6.36
CA THR A 99 10.08 1.36 5.66
C THR A 99 9.31 2.67 5.67
N SER A 100 8.00 2.67 5.93
CA SER A 100 7.19 3.89 6.03
C SER A 100 7.77 4.90 7.02
N LYS A 101 8.47 4.46 8.07
CA LYS A 101 9.14 5.33 9.04
C LYS A 101 10.22 6.25 8.45
N ALA A 102 10.68 5.98 7.22
CA ALA A 102 11.62 6.84 6.52
C ALA A 102 11.00 8.21 6.20
N ASN A 103 9.71 8.24 5.85
CA ASN A 103 9.02 9.45 5.38
C ASN A 103 7.74 9.80 6.16
N VAL A 104 7.23 8.88 6.98
CA VAL A 104 6.04 9.07 7.82
C VAL A 104 6.48 9.22 9.27
N SER A 105 6.11 10.32 9.91
CA SER A 105 6.48 10.60 11.30
C SER A 105 5.86 9.60 12.28
N GLU A 106 6.50 9.41 13.43
CA GLU A 106 5.99 8.56 14.51
C GLU A 106 4.57 8.97 14.97
N GLU A 107 4.28 10.28 15.00
CA GLU A 107 2.95 10.79 15.34
C GLU A 107 1.89 10.32 14.33
N ILE A 108 2.19 10.37 13.03
CA ILE A 108 1.27 9.91 11.99
C ILE A 108 1.14 8.38 12.05
N LEU A 109 2.24 7.65 12.22
CA LEU A 109 2.21 6.19 12.36
C LEU A 109 1.38 5.75 13.57
N ALA A 110 1.45 6.48 14.68
CA ALA A 110 0.61 6.23 15.86
C ALA A 110 -0.88 6.41 15.55
N LYS A 111 -1.26 7.47 14.81
CA LYS A 111 -2.65 7.67 14.34
C LYS A 111 -3.09 6.57 13.38
N VAL A 112 -2.23 6.13 12.47
CA VAL A 112 -2.53 5.02 11.55
C VAL A 112 -2.80 3.73 12.34
N GLU A 113 -2.00 3.42 13.35
CA GLU A 113 -2.19 2.24 14.20
C GLU A 113 -3.46 2.35 15.06
N GLU A 114 -3.80 3.54 15.54
CA GLU A 114 -5.07 3.81 16.22
C GLU A 114 -6.27 3.51 15.31
N PHE A 115 -6.30 4.06 14.09
CA PHE A 115 -7.37 3.78 13.13
C PHE A 115 -7.40 2.32 12.69
N LYS A 116 -6.25 1.68 12.50
CA LYS A 116 -6.16 0.24 12.21
C LYS A 116 -6.86 -0.58 13.30
N LYS A 117 -6.64 -0.28 14.58
CA LYS A 117 -7.33 -0.95 15.70
C LYS A 117 -8.83 -0.75 15.65
N GLN A 118 -9.30 0.48 15.43
CA GLN A 118 -10.72 0.79 15.30
C GLN A 118 -11.39 0.09 14.11
N ILE A 119 -10.66 -0.14 13.01
CA ILE A 119 -11.18 -0.92 11.88
C ILE A 119 -11.23 -2.42 12.22
N ILE A 120 -10.20 -2.93 12.91
CA ILE A 120 -10.13 -4.36 13.30
C ILE A 120 -11.20 -4.72 14.33
N ASP A 121 -11.47 -3.84 15.30
CA ASP A 121 -12.47 -4.08 16.35
C ASP A 121 -13.92 -3.74 15.91
N GLY A 122 -14.08 -3.15 14.71
CA GLY A 122 -15.38 -2.84 14.12
C GLY A 122 -15.97 -1.50 14.54
N THR A 123 -15.26 -0.69 15.35
CA THR A 123 -15.64 0.69 15.68
C THR A 123 -15.78 1.54 14.42
N ILE A 124 -14.87 1.35 13.45
CA ILE A 124 -14.92 1.95 12.13
C ILE A 124 -15.21 0.87 11.10
N THR A 125 -16.25 1.09 10.29
CA THR A 125 -16.50 0.32 9.08
C THR A 125 -16.08 1.15 7.88
N VAL A 126 -15.07 0.67 7.14
CA VAL A 126 -14.63 1.32 5.90
C VAL A 126 -15.70 1.07 4.82
N PRO A 127 -16.21 2.13 4.15
CA PRO A 127 -17.14 1.97 3.03
C PRO A 127 -16.53 1.15 1.89
N ALA A 128 -17.36 0.38 1.19
CA ALA A 128 -16.94 -0.36 0.01
C ALA A 128 -17.03 0.47 -1.29
N GLU A 129 -17.69 1.63 -1.23
CA GLU A 129 -17.96 2.57 -2.33
C GLU A 129 -17.86 4.02 -1.84
#